data_AF-A0A925Y6H4-F1
#
_entry.id   AF-A0A925Y6H4-F1
#
_cell.length_a   1.000
_cell.length_b   1.000
_cell.length_c   1.000
_cell.angle_alpha   90.00
_cell.angle_beta   90.00
_cell.angle_gamma   90.00
#
_symmetry.space_group_name_H-M   'P 1'
#
loop_
_entity.id
_entity.type
_entity.pdbx_description
1 polymer ?
#
loop_
_entity_poly.entity_id
_entity_poly.type
_entity_poly.pdbx_seq_one_letter_code
_entity_poly.pdbx_strand_id
1 'polypeptide(L)'
;MSRFPPRERLFWWIVRTMSRLLLLCLMLLLIGPTGCRRSRVLGPPKAVPVATNGKLELRLMTFNVRYEHAGDVEARSWTRRVIGVVRMIREEKPDVIGAQEVLHGQAADLWASLPDYEFFGVGRDDGKRTGEYAGIFFRRDRFEADLADSGTLWLSDTPELAGSKTWGNGIPRVASWLRLVDRASQRG
;
A
#
# COMPACT_ATOMS: atom_id res chain seq x y z
N MET A 1 24.50 -43.03 40.77
CA MET A 1 25.22 -41.84 41.29
C MET A 1 24.52 -40.58 40.78
N SER A 2 23.71 -39.95 41.63
CA SER A 2 22.81 -38.83 41.31
C SER A 2 23.58 -37.52 41.14
N ARG A 3 23.52 -36.91 39.94
CA ARG A 3 24.05 -35.57 39.65
C ARG A 3 22.98 -34.50 39.89
N PHE A 4 22.60 -34.27 41.15
CA PHE A 4 21.83 -33.08 41.51
C PHE A 4 22.63 -32.21 42.49
N PRO A 5 22.81 -30.91 42.22
CA PRO A 5 23.49 -30.02 43.13
C PRO A 5 22.62 -29.77 44.37
N PRO A 6 23.22 -29.49 45.55
CA PRO A 6 22.47 -29.30 46.80
C PRO A 6 21.51 -28.11 46.70
N ARG A 7 20.33 -28.24 47.32
CA ARG A 7 19.15 -27.37 47.15
C ARG A 7 19.43 -25.86 47.26
N GLU A 8 20.41 -25.45 48.06
CA GLU A 8 20.78 -24.05 48.23
C GLU A 8 21.45 -23.44 46.99
N ARG A 9 22.22 -24.23 46.24
CA ARG A 9 22.85 -23.77 44.99
C ARG A 9 21.84 -23.58 43.86
N LEU A 10 20.77 -24.38 43.86
CA LEU A 10 19.68 -24.25 42.88
C LEU A 10 18.87 -22.97 43.13
N PHE A 11 18.60 -22.63 44.38
CA PHE A 11 17.89 -21.40 44.75
C PHE A 11 18.63 -20.15 44.29
N TRP A 12 19.93 -20.02 44.61
CA TRP A 12 20.72 -18.88 44.17
C TRP A 12 20.92 -18.83 42.65
N TRP A 13 21.01 -19.98 41.98
CA TRP A 13 21.07 -20.05 40.51
C TRP A 13 19.76 -19.58 39.85
N ILE A 14 18.60 -19.97 40.39
CA ILE A 14 17.30 -19.51 39.91
C ILE A 14 17.16 -18.00 40.12
N VAL A 15 17.48 -17.49 41.31
CA VAL A 15 17.40 -16.04 41.61
C VAL A 15 18.31 -15.23 40.69
N ARG A 16 19.56 -15.67 40.46
CA ARG A 16 20.49 -14.99 39.54
C ARG A 16 20.03 -15.04 38.09
N THR A 17 19.43 -16.15 37.66
CA THR A 17 18.95 -16.33 36.28
C THR A 17 17.67 -15.53 36.03
N MET A 18 16.74 -15.52 36.97
CA MET A 18 15.52 -14.71 36.90
C MET A 18 15.82 -13.22 36.96
N SER A 19 16.78 -12.79 37.77
CA SER A 19 17.19 -11.37 37.83
C SER A 19 17.85 -10.90 36.53
N ARG A 20 18.62 -11.76 35.84
CA ARG A 20 19.18 -11.47 34.52
C ARG A 20 18.11 -11.41 33.43
N LEU A 21 17.11 -12.31 33.47
CA LEU A 21 15.98 -12.29 32.55
C LEU A 21 15.09 -11.05 32.74
N LEU A 22 14.83 -10.64 33.99
CA LEU A 22 14.08 -9.41 34.28
C LEU A 22 14.81 -8.15 33.79
N LEU A 23 16.12 -8.07 33.99
CA LEU A 23 16.95 -6.96 33.49
C LEU A 23 16.98 -6.91 31.95
N LEU A 24 17.00 -8.06 31.27
CA LEU A 24 16.95 -8.14 29.80
C LEU A 24 15.59 -7.66 29.25
N CYS A 25 14.48 -8.06 29.89
CA CYS A 25 13.14 -7.59 29.53
C CYS A 25 12.97 -6.08 29.76
N LEU A 26 13.57 -5.53 30.84
CA LEU A 26 13.52 -4.10 31.12
C LEU A 26 14.31 -3.27 30.08
N MET A 27 15.44 -3.80 29.58
CA MET A 27 16.21 -3.16 28.52
C MET A 27 15.50 -3.17 27.15
N LEU A 28 14.72 -4.22 26.84
CA LEU A 28 13.94 -4.29 25.60
C LEU A 28 12.74 -3.33 25.58
N LEU A 29 12.23 -2.91 26.75
CA LEU A 29 11.17 -1.90 26.87
C LEU A 29 11.65 -0.46 26.67
N LEU A 30 12.97 -0.20 26.81
CA LEU A 30 13.57 1.13 26.65
C LEU A 30 14.00 1.44 25.21
N ILE A 31 14.02 0.44 24.32
CA ILE A 31 14.20 0.61 22.87
C ILE A 31 12.81 0.61 22.24
N GLY A 32 12.00 1.60 22.61
CA GLY A 32 10.78 1.88 21.84
C GLY A 32 11.19 2.19 20.40
N PRO A 33 10.47 1.70 19.37
CA PRO A 33 10.74 2.13 18.02
C PRO A 33 10.48 3.62 17.98
N THR A 34 11.54 4.42 17.91
CA THR A 34 11.51 5.79 17.42
C THR A 34 11.24 5.72 15.92
N GLY A 35 10.08 5.16 15.57
CA GLY A 35 9.46 5.36 14.28
C GLY A 35 9.20 6.85 14.21
N CYS A 36 10.14 7.58 13.61
CA CYS A 36 9.96 8.96 13.23
C CYS A 36 8.81 8.94 12.21
N ARG A 37 7.58 8.99 12.72
CA ARG A 37 6.36 9.09 11.93
C ARG A 37 6.37 10.51 11.41
N ARG A 38 7.12 10.72 10.31
CA ARG A 38 7.17 11.98 9.61
C ARG A 38 5.75 12.23 9.11
N SER A 39 4.97 12.99 9.88
CA SER A 39 3.65 13.40 9.45
C SER A 39 3.89 14.22 8.19
N ARG A 40 3.49 13.71 7.02
CA ARG A 40 3.56 14.51 5.80
C ARG A 40 2.52 15.60 5.95
N VAL A 41 2.94 16.78 6.42
CA VAL A 41 2.10 17.98 6.50
C VAL A 41 1.44 18.14 5.15
N LEU A 42 0.13 17.93 5.11
CA LEU A 42 -0.67 18.16 3.92
C LEU A 42 -0.69 19.68 3.73
N GLY A 43 -0.28 20.15 2.55
CA GLY A 43 -0.61 21.51 2.14
C GLY A 43 -2.12 21.69 2.15
N PRO A 44 -2.62 22.94 2.15
CA PRO A 44 -4.04 23.18 1.99
C PRO A 44 -4.55 22.40 0.76
N PRO A 45 -5.72 21.75 0.85
CA PRO A 45 -6.32 21.06 -0.29
C PRO A 45 -6.20 21.93 -1.52
N LYS A 46 -5.67 21.38 -2.62
CA LYS A 46 -5.72 22.10 -3.88
C LYS A 46 -7.19 22.29 -4.23
N ALA A 47 -7.71 23.47 -3.93
CA ALA A 47 -9.11 23.81 -4.16
C ALA A 47 -9.39 23.60 -5.65
N VAL A 48 -10.25 22.63 -5.94
CA VAL A 48 -10.75 22.48 -7.29
C VAL A 48 -11.81 23.53 -7.46
N PRO A 49 -11.79 24.29 -8.57
CA PRO A 49 -12.91 25.14 -8.90
C PRO A 49 -14.13 24.23 -9.05
N VAL A 50 -14.99 24.23 -8.03
CA VAL A 50 -16.37 23.79 -8.22
C VAL A 50 -16.92 24.80 -9.23
N ALA A 51 -17.27 24.33 -10.42
CA ALA A 51 -17.88 25.20 -11.41
C ALA A 51 -19.06 25.91 -10.76
N THR A 52 -19.32 27.16 -11.11
CA THR A 52 -20.38 28.00 -10.48
C THR A 52 -21.78 27.38 -10.53
N ASN A 53 -21.96 26.33 -11.32
CA ASN A 53 -23.17 25.49 -11.38
C ASN A 53 -23.21 24.33 -10.34
N GLY A 54 -22.25 24.26 -9.41
CA GLY A 54 -22.17 23.21 -8.39
C GLY A 54 -21.65 21.86 -8.87
N LYS A 55 -21.01 21.78 -10.06
CA LYS A 55 -20.42 20.54 -10.58
C LYS A 55 -18.98 20.35 -10.09
N LEU A 56 -18.65 19.13 -9.70
CA LEU A 56 -17.30 18.71 -9.37
C LEU A 56 -16.55 18.40 -10.67
N GLU A 57 -15.49 19.14 -10.97
CA GLU A 57 -14.62 18.81 -12.11
C GLU A 57 -13.54 17.82 -11.70
N LEU A 58 -13.35 16.77 -12.49
CA LEU A 58 -12.40 15.69 -12.23
C LEU A 58 -11.51 15.46 -13.45
N ARG A 59 -10.21 15.41 -13.24
CA ARG A 59 -9.23 14.91 -14.20
C ARG A 59 -8.96 13.45 -13.87
N LEU A 60 -9.42 12.55 -14.72
CA LEU A 60 -9.23 11.12 -14.53
C LEU A 60 -8.17 10.61 -15.50
N MET A 61 -7.40 9.61 -15.08
CA MET A 61 -6.46 8.90 -15.93
C MET A 61 -6.67 7.39 -15.77
N THR A 62 -6.60 6.65 -16.87
CA THR A 62 -6.36 5.21 -16.84
C THR A 62 -5.00 4.95 -17.49
N PHE A 63 -4.15 4.18 -16.82
CA PHE A 63 -2.79 3.97 -17.28
C PHE A 63 -2.31 2.55 -16.97
N ASN A 64 -2.21 1.73 -18.02
CA ASN A 64 -1.47 0.48 -17.93
C ASN A 64 0.02 0.81 -17.98
N VAL A 65 0.71 0.57 -16.87
CA VAL A 65 2.13 0.94 -16.73
C VAL A 65 3.07 -0.14 -17.20
N ARG A 66 2.56 -1.27 -17.72
CA ARG A 66 3.29 -2.48 -18.09
C ARG A 66 4.08 -3.08 -16.92
N TYR A 67 3.76 -4.32 -16.56
CA TYR A 67 4.44 -4.98 -15.45
C TYR A 67 5.94 -5.16 -15.72
N GLU A 68 6.73 -5.27 -14.65
CA GLU A 68 8.14 -5.55 -14.76
C GLU A 68 8.37 -7.00 -15.17
N HIS A 69 8.97 -7.19 -16.35
CA HIS A 69 9.26 -8.50 -16.91
C HIS A 69 10.75 -8.59 -17.29
N ALA A 70 11.37 -9.76 -17.05
CA ALA A 70 12.80 -9.96 -17.31
C ALA A 70 13.19 -9.80 -18.80
N GLY A 71 12.25 -10.04 -19.72
CA GLY A 71 12.45 -9.83 -21.16
C GLY A 71 12.31 -8.37 -21.63
N ASP A 72 11.87 -7.46 -20.76
CA ASP A 72 11.81 -6.03 -21.03
C ASP A 72 13.15 -5.38 -20.62
N VAL A 73 14.08 -5.33 -21.58
CA VAL A 73 15.45 -4.86 -21.38
C VAL A 73 15.65 -3.42 -21.89
N GLU A 74 16.76 -2.80 -21.47
CA GLU A 74 17.16 -1.44 -21.87
C GLU A 74 16.04 -0.40 -21.63
N ALA A 75 15.67 0.38 -22.66
CA ALA A 75 14.61 1.39 -22.55
C ALA A 75 13.23 0.81 -22.18
N ARG A 76 13.03 -0.51 -22.36
CA ARG A 76 11.79 -1.21 -21.97
C ARG A 76 11.76 -1.64 -20.51
N SER A 77 12.90 -1.68 -19.81
CA SER A 77 12.92 -2.10 -18.41
C SER A 77 12.14 -1.13 -17.53
N TRP A 78 11.49 -1.64 -16.48
CA TRP A 78 10.76 -0.80 -15.53
C TRP A 78 11.64 0.31 -14.95
N THR A 79 12.86 -0.05 -14.55
CA THR A 79 13.86 0.87 -13.99
C THR A 79 14.17 2.08 -14.90
N ARG A 80 14.03 1.93 -16.23
CA ARG A 80 14.15 3.06 -17.18
C ARG A 80 12.82 3.76 -17.41
N ARG A 81 11.72 3.01 -17.51
CA ARG A 81 10.39 3.53 -17.81
C ARG A 81 9.78 4.35 -16.67
N VAL A 82 10.06 4.03 -15.41
CA VAL A 82 9.46 4.68 -14.24
C VAL A 82 9.63 6.21 -14.28
N ILE A 83 10.76 6.71 -14.79
CA ILE A 83 11.03 8.15 -14.94
C ILE A 83 9.98 8.80 -15.86
N GLY A 84 9.71 8.17 -17.02
CA GLY A 84 8.73 8.64 -17.99
C GLY A 84 7.29 8.52 -17.47
N VAL A 85 6.96 7.43 -16.78
CA VAL A 85 5.65 7.22 -16.16
C VAL A 85 5.36 8.30 -15.12
N VAL A 86 6.31 8.55 -14.20
CA VAL A 86 6.19 9.58 -13.16
C VAL A 86 6.09 10.97 -13.79
N ARG A 87 6.89 11.26 -14.82
CA ARG A 87 6.83 12.55 -15.54
C ARG A 87 5.45 12.79 -16.14
N MET A 88 4.91 11.81 -16.86
CA MET A 88 3.57 11.89 -17.47
C MET A 88 2.49 12.16 -16.41
N ILE A 89 2.50 11.45 -15.29
CA ILE A 89 1.51 11.67 -14.21
C ILE A 89 1.63 13.08 -13.62
N ARG A 90 2.86 13.60 -13.45
CA ARG A 90 3.10 14.95 -12.92
C ARG A 90 2.71 16.06 -13.90
N GLU A 91 2.85 15.82 -15.20
CA GLU A 91 2.45 16.76 -16.25
C GLU A 91 0.93 16.82 -16.40
N GLU A 92 0.28 15.66 -16.47
CA GLU A 92 -1.18 15.56 -16.64
C GLU A 92 -1.98 15.95 -15.39
N LYS A 93 -1.37 15.81 -14.21
CA LYS A 93 -1.94 16.16 -12.90
C LYS A 93 -3.37 15.60 -12.70
N PRO A 94 -3.60 14.29 -12.91
CA PRO A 94 -4.90 13.69 -12.65
C PRO A 94 -5.26 13.75 -11.17
N ASP A 95 -6.55 13.79 -10.89
CA ASP A 95 -7.11 13.70 -9.54
C ASP A 95 -7.14 12.25 -9.06
N VAL A 96 -7.45 11.32 -9.98
CA VAL A 96 -7.52 9.88 -9.75
C VAL A 96 -6.95 9.15 -10.96
N ILE A 97 -6.20 8.07 -10.70
CA ILE A 97 -5.55 7.22 -11.70
C ILE A 97 -5.95 5.78 -11.43
N GLY A 98 -6.57 5.12 -12.41
CA GLY A 98 -6.64 3.66 -12.45
C GLY A 98 -5.36 3.13 -13.09
N ALA A 99 -4.57 2.32 -12.36
CA ALA A 99 -3.29 1.80 -12.81
C ALA A 99 -3.34 0.27 -12.96
N GLN A 100 -2.97 -0.24 -14.15
CA GLN A 100 -3.00 -1.67 -14.47
C GLN A 100 -1.60 -2.25 -14.68
N GLU A 101 -1.46 -3.57 -14.53
CA GLU A 101 -0.20 -4.33 -14.62
C GLU A 101 0.87 -3.85 -13.61
N VAL A 102 0.47 -3.29 -12.47
CA VAL A 102 1.41 -2.76 -11.49
C VAL A 102 1.82 -3.90 -10.54
N LEU A 103 3.08 -4.32 -10.52
CA LEU A 103 3.58 -5.20 -9.46
C LEU A 103 3.81 -4.41 -8.15
N HIS A 104 3.89 -5.11 -7.01
CA HIS A 104 4.07 -4.45 -5.71
C HIS A 104 5.28 -3.51 -5.66
N GLY A 105 6.42 -3.91 -6.24
CA GLY A 105 7.61 -3.06 -6.34
C GLY A 105 7.36 -1.80 -7.17
N GLN A 106 6.69 -1.94 -8.32
CA GLN A 106 6.32 -0.82 -9.18
C GLN A 106 5.34 0.14 -8.49
N ALA A 107 4.37 -0.39 -7.73
CA ALA A 107 3.45 0.41 -6.93
C ALA A 107 4.21 1.22 -5.87
N ALA A 108 5.18 0.59 -5.19
CA ALA A 108 6.04 1.26 -4.20
C ALA A 108 6.90 2.37 -4.83
N ASP A 109 7.50 2.12 -5.99
CA ASP A 109 8.28 3.12 -6.72
C ASP A 109 7.44 4.33 -7.13
N LEU A 110 6.23 4.10 -7.64
CA LEU A 110 5.29 5.16 -7.99
C LEU A 110 4.83 5.94 -6.76
N TRP A 111 4.44 5.26 -5.68
CA TRP A 111 4.00 5.90 -4.44
C TRP A 111 5.11 6.74 -3.79
N ALA A 112 6.36 6.26 -3.82
CA ALA A 112 7.52 7.03 -3.36
C ALA A 112 7.78 8.26 -4.25
N SER A 113 7.55 8.14 -5.56
CA SER A 113 7.79 9.20 -6.55
C SER A 113 6.65 10.20 -6.69
N LEU A 114 5.46 9.89 -6.19
CA LEU A 114 4.24 10.70 -6.32
C LEU A 114 3.71 11.07 -4.91
N PRO A 115 4.41 11.94 -4.16
CA PRO A 115 4.11 12.18 -2.75
C PRO A 115 2.76 12.85 -2.46
N ASP A 116 2.12 13.40 -3.50
CA ASP A 116 0.79 14.03 -3.45
C ASP A 116 -0.35 13.02 -3.66
N TYR A 117 -0.03 11.76 -3.94
CA TYR A 117 -0.99 10.69 -4.17
C TYR A 117 -0.91 9.64 -3.06
N GLU A 118 -2.04 9.04 -2.73
CA GLU A 118 -2.09 7.76 -2.03
C GLU A 118 -2.44 6.64 -3.01
N PHE A 119 -2.23 5.39 -2.60
CA PHE A 119 -2.50 4.19 -3.39
C PHE A 119 -3.48 3.26 -2.68
N PHE A 120 -4.40 2.68 -3.44
CA PHE A 120 -5.34 1.66 -2.98
C PHE A 120 -5.37 0.47 -3.95
N GLY A 121 -5.52 -0.73 -3.41
CA GLY A 121 -5.63 -1.97 -4.17
C GLY A 121 -4.68 -3.05 -3.63
N VAL A 122 -4.92 -4.28 -4.06
CA VAL A 122 -4.14 -5.46 -3.65
C VAL A 122 -3.68 -6.27 -4.85
N GLY A 123 -2.65 -7.10 -4.64
CA GLY A 123 -2.17 -8.04 -5.64
C GLY A 123 -3.22 -9.11 -5.95
N ARG A 124 -3.44 -9.38 -7.25
CA ARG A 124 -4.49 -10.29 -7.72
C ARG A 124 -4.30 -11.76 -7.38
N ASP A 125 -3.12 -12.20 -6.94
CA ASP A 125 -2.88 -13.63 -6.73
C ASP A 125 -3.24 -14.06 -5.30
N ASP A 126 -3.03 -13.19 -4.31
CA ASP A 126 -3.20 -13.50 -2.88
C ASP A 126 -4.10 -12.51 -2.12
N GLY A 127 -4.60 -11.47 -2.79
CA GLY A 127 -5.34 -10.39 -2.16
C GLY A 127 -4.50 -9.55 -1.20
N LYS A 128 -3.17 -9.60 -1.34
CA LYS A 128 -2.21 -8.87 -0.53
C LYS A 128 -1.20 -8.20 -1.45
N ARG A 129 -0.04 -8.83 -1.66
CA ARG A 129 1.10 -8.23 -2.37
C ARG A 129 1.59 -9.03 -3.58
N THR A 130 0.98 -10.17 -3.86
CA THR A 130 1.43 -11.08 -4.91
C THR A 130 0.59 -10.87 -6.18
N GLY A 131 1.27 -10.84 -7.32
CA GLY A 131 0.66 -10.60 -8.62
C GLY A 131 0.50 -9.12 -8.96
N GLU A 132 -0.02 -8.87 -10.15
CA GLU A 132 -0.34 -7.54 -10.63
C GLU A 132 -1.53 -6.95 -9.86
N TYR A 133 -1.50 -5.64 -9.68
CA TYR A 133 -2.58 -4.84 -9.12
C TYR A 133 -3.39 -4.21 -10.27
N ALA A 134 -4.69 -4.05 -10.05
CA ALA A 134 -5.52 -3.06 -10.73
C ALA A 134 -5.81 -1.95 -9.70
N GLY A 135 -4.81 -1.14 -9.41
CA GLY A 135 -4.81 -0.21 -8.28
C GLY A 135 -5.33 1.18 -8.64
N ILE A 136 -5.58 1.97 -7.60
CA ILE A 136 -6.08 3.34 -7.71
C ILE A 136 -5.08 4.27 -7.02
N PHE A 137 -4.51 5.23 -7.75
CA PHE A 137 -3.84 6.38 -7.14
C PHE A 137 -4.81 7.56 -7.08
N PHE A 138 -4.82 8.31 -5.98
CA PHE A 138 -5.68 9.48 -5.85
C PHE A 138 -4.99 10.61 -5.08
N ARG A 139 -5.36 11.86 -5.39
CA ARG A 139 -4.82 13.06 -4.75
C ARG A 139 -5.20 13.11 -3.27
N ARG A 140 -4.21 12.98 -2.40
CA ARG A 140 -4.42 12.88 -0.95
C ARG A 140 -4.79 14.21 -0.29
N ASP A 141 -4.38 15.30 -0.92
CA ASP A 141 -4.77 16.67 -0.54
C ASP A 141 -6.20 17.00 -0.98
N ARG A 142 -6.76 16.30 -1.96
CA ARG A 142 -8.12 16.53 -2.47
C ARG A 142 -9.15 15.59 -1.86
N PHE A 143 -8.84 14.31 -1.73
CA PHE A 143 -9.80 13.30 -1.32
C PHE A 143 -9.48 12.69 0.04
N GLU A 144 -10.55 12.33 0.73
CA GLU A 144 -10.55 11.35 1.80
C GLU A 144 -11.05 10.02 1.26
N ALA A 145 -10.36 8.94 1.61
CA ALA A 145 -10.71 7.59 1.19
C ALA A 145 -11.62 6.96 2.25
N ASP A 146 -12.83 6.59 1.87
CA ASP A 146 -13.72 5.82 2.73
C ASP A 146 -13.35 4.34 2.62
N LEU A 147 -12.50 3.87 3.53
CA LEU A 147 -12.04 2.48 3.53
C LEU A 147 -13.12 1.49 3.95
N ALA A 148 -14.20 1.95 4.61
CA ALA A 148 -15.33 1.10 4.94
C ALA A 148 -16.21 0.82 3.71
N ASP A 149 -16.21 1.74 2.75
CA ASP A 149 -16.84 1.61 1.43
C ASP A 149 -15.76 1.50 0.33
N SER A 150 -15.00 0.41 0.41
CA SER A 150 -13.93 0.09 -0.54
C SER A 150 -13.74 -1.43 -0.69
N GLY A 151 -13.06 -1.86 -1.74
CA GLY A 151 -12.73 -3.27 -1.87
C GLY A 151 -11.97 -3.66 -3.12
N THR A 152 -11.66 -4.95 -3.21
CA THR A 152 -11.17 -5.60 -4.43
C THR A 152 -11.92 -6.91 -4.57
N LEU A 153 -12.47 -7.14 -5.76
CA LEU A 153 -13.15 -8.37 -6.12
C LEU A 153 -12.41 -9.08 -7.24
N TRP A 154 -12.52 -10.41 -7.25
CA TRP A 154 -12.03 -11.26 -8.32
C TRP A 154 -13.11 -11.45 -9.36
N LEU A 155 -12.74 -11.34 -10.63
CA LEU A 155 -13.65 -11.52 -11.75
C LEU A 155 -13.80 -13.03 -12.01
N SER A 156 -14.61 -13.66 -11.17
CA SER A 156 -14.95 -15.09 -11.18
C SER A 156 -16.30 -15.34 -10.49
N ASP A 157 -16.72 -16.61 -10.41
CA ASP A 157 -17.92 -17.01 -9.65
C ASP A 157 -17.75 -16.91 -8.12
N THR A 158 -16.51 -16.72 -7.63
CA THR A 158 -16.19 -16.52 -6.21
C THR A 158 -15.40 -15.21 -6.03
N PRO A 159 -16.06 -14.05 -6.20
CA PRO A 159 -15.40 -12.74 -6.24
C PRO A 159 -14.71 -12.33 -4.94
N GLU A 160 -15.06 -12.93 -3.81
CA GLU A 160 -14.45 -12.75 -2.50
C GLU A 160 -13.22 -13.61 -2.25
N LEU A 161 -13.00 -14.65 -3.09
CA LEU A 161 -11.89 -15.57 -2.94
C LEU A 161 -10.67 -15.08 -3.72
N ALA A 162 -9.62 -14.71 -3.00
CA ALA A 162 -8.37 -14.30 -3.61
C ALA A 162 -7.80 -15.38 -4.55
N GLY A 163 -7.40 -14.95 -5.76
CA GLY A 163 -6.82 -15.81 -6.79
C GLY A 163 -7.83 -16.65 -7.59
N SER A 164 -9.14 -16.47 -7.37
CA SER A 164 -10.19 -17.24 -8.04
C SER A 164 -10.27 -16.97 -9.55
N LYS A 165 -10.61 -18.01 -10.31
CA LYS A 165 -10.65 -18.07 -11.79
C LYS A 165 -11.64 -19.14 -12.24
N THR A 166 -12.76 -18.78 -12.86
CA THR A 166 -13.78 -19.77 -13.26
C THR A 166 -14.23 -19.68 -14.72
N TRP A 167 -14.25 -18.49 -15.33
CA TRP A 167 -14.68 -18.28 -16.72
C TRP A 167 -13.59 -18.52 -17.77
N GLY A 168 -12.74 -19.54 -17.58
CA GLY A 168 -11.68 -19.91 -18.54
C GLY A 168 -10.42 -19.02 -18.51
N ASN A 169 -10.32 -18.07 -17.57
CA ASN A 169 -9.12 -17.27 -17.37
C ASN A 169 -7.96 -18.12 -16.79
N GLY A 170 -6.79 -18.09 -17.43
CA GLY A 170 -5.58 -18.75 -16.91
C GLY A 170 -4.95 -18.01 -15.71
N ILE A 171 -5.17 -16.71 -15.62
CA ILE A 171 -4.64 -15.81 -14.58
C ILE A 171 -5.77 -15.06 -13.87
N PRO A 172 -5.68 -14.82 -12.54
CA PRO A 172 -6.73 -14.12 -11.82
C PRO A 172 -6.89 -12.70 -12.39
N ARG A 173 -8.12 -12.19 -12.38
CA ARG A 173 -8.43 -10.81 -12.78
C ARG A 173 -9.19 -10.16 -11.64
N VAL A 174 -8.91 -8.89 -11.37
CA VAL A 174 -9.49 -8.15 -10.26
C VAL A 174 -10.05 -6.82 -10.70
N ALA A 175 -11.03 -6.32 -9.95
CA ALA A 175 -11.47 -4.93 -9.98
C ALA A 175 -11.35 -4.35 -8.56
N SER A 176 -10.53 -3.31 -8.41
CA SER A 176 -10.46 -2.53 -7.17
C SER A 176 -11.37 -1.32 -7.28
N TRP A 177 -12.06 -0.98 -6.20
CA TRP A 177 -12.94 0.17 -6.11
C TRP A 177 -12.78 0.85 -4.75
N LEU A 178 -12.98 2.16 -4.75
CA LEU A 178 -12.79 3.00 -3.57
C LEU A 178 -13.74 4.20 -3.63
N ARG A 179 -14.55 4.40 -2.59
CA ARG A 179 -15.29 5.64 -2.41
C ARG A 179 -14.35 6.77 -1.97
N LEU A 180 -14.35 7.86 -2.73
CA LEU A 180 -13.55 9.06 -2.46
C LEU A 180 -14.46 10.23 -2.14
N VAL A 181 -14.24 10.86 -0.99
CA VAL A 181 -14.97 12.07 -0.57
C VAL A 181 -14.09 13.29 -0.82
N ASP A 182 -14.56 14.21 -1.65
CA ASP A 182 -13.88 15.48 -1.91
C ASP A 182 -13.85 16.34 -0.65
N ARG A 183 -12.65 16.72 -0.20
CA ARG A 183 -12.46 17.43 1.07
C ARG A 183 -13.07 18.84 1.09
N ALA A 184 -13.16 19.50 -0.07
CA ALA A 184 -13.68 20.87 -0.13
C ALA A 184 -15.21 20.89 -0.13
N SER A 185 -15.82 20.02 -0.93
CA SER A 185 -17.29 19.97 -1.11
C SER A 185 -18.00 18.97 -0.22
N GLN A 186 -17.27 18.05 0.43
CA GLN A 186 -17.79 16.94 1.23
C GLN A 186 -18.70 15.98 0.43
N ARG A 187 -18.52 15.91 -0.89
CA ARG A 187 -19.27 15.03 -1.79
C ARG A 187 -18.43 13.80 -2.14
N GLY A 188 -19.07 12.64 -2.14
CA GLY A 188 -18.51 11.37 -2.61
C GLY A 188 -19.44 10.65 -3.56
#